data_AF-A0A022QV04-F1
#
_entry.id   AF-A0A022QV04-F1
#
_cell.length_a   1.000
_cell.length_b   1.000
_cell.length_c   1.000
_cell.angle_alpha   90.00
_cell.angle_beta   90.00
_cell.angle_gamma   90.00
#
_symmetry.space_group_name_H-M   'P 1'
#
loop_
_entity.id
_entity.type
_entity.pdbx_description
1 polymer ?
#
loop_
_entity_poly.entity_id
_entity_poly.type
_entity_poly.pdbx_seq_one_letter_code
_entity_poly.pdbx_strand_id
1 'polypeptide(L)'
;MLADVTTLSEEFREIKGESEERRRARLNRHIRTNARVAEALAEKNQRDLQSQQEQEEKHRLAETLDRDIKSWAAGKEGNLRALLSSLQQVLWPECNWRPVSPTDLITSDSVKKVYKKATLYVHPDKVQQKGANLQQKYIAEKVFDLLKEAWNKFSREELR
;
A
#
# COMPACT_ATOMS: atom_id res chain seq x y z
N MET A 1 -4.67 29.25 3.01
CA MET A 1 -4.82 29.87 4.35
C MET A 1 -4.01 29.04 5.34
N LEU A 2 -2.77 29.45 5.60
CA LEU A 2 -1.84 28.77 6.52
C LEU A 2 -1.91 29.52 7.85
N ALA A 3 -2.59 28.97 8.84
CA ALA A 3 -2.62 29.52 10.18
C ALA A 3 -1.29 29.24 10.90
N ASP A 4 -0.62 30.32 11.26
CA ASP A 4 0.39 30.50 12.31
C ASP A 4 1.48 29.43 12.49
N VAL A 5 2.63 29.71 11.88
CA VAL A 5 3.95 29.24 12.33
C VAL A 5 4.69 30.44 12.97
N THR A 6 4.01 31.18 13.84
CA THR A 6 4.54 32.42 14.46
C THR A 6 4.74 32.28 15.97
N THR A 7 5.03 31.07 16.46
CA THR A 7 5.28 30.82 17.89
C THR A 7 6.54 29.99 18.13
N LEU A 8 7.62 30.27 17.39
CA LEU A 8 8.93 29.72 17.67
C LEU A 8 9.88 30.86 18.04
N SER A 9 10.22 30.92 19.33
CA SER A 9 11.24 31.77 19.96
C SER A 9 10.87 33.22 20.23
N GLU A 10 9.99 33.48 21.19
CA GLU A 10 10.10 34.74 21.94
C GLU A 10 11.39 34.69 22.76
N GLU A 11 12.48 35.30 22.28
CA GLU A 11 13.75 35.35 23.00
C GLU A 11 13.57 35.87 24.44
N PHE A 12 14.33 35.32 25.39
CA PHE A 12 14.29 35.77 26.78
C PHE A 12 14.61 37.27 26.88
N ARG A 13 13.61 38.09 27.21
CA ARG A 13 13.80 39.54 27.35
C ARG A 13 14.27 39.90 28.76
N GLU A 14 15.32 40.70 28.83
CA GLU A 14 15.82 41.30 30.07
C GLU A 14 14.92 42.47 30.52
N ILE A 15 14.72 42.63 31.83
CA ILE A 15 13.93 43.73 32.41
C ILE A 15 14.83 44.56 33.34
N LYS A 16 14.98 45.84 33.02
CA LYS A 16 15.81 46.78 33.81
C LYS A 16 15.16 47.02 35.19
N GLY A 17 15.95 46.87 36.26
CA GLY A 17 15.48 47.04 37.65
C GLY A 17 14.82 45.79 38.26
N GLU A 18 14.85 44.65 37.58
CA GLU A 18 14.38 43.37 38.12
C GLU A 18 15.36 42.79 39.16
N SER A 19 14.85 42.16 40.23
CA SER A 19 15.67 41.42 41.18
C SER A 19 16.19 40.10 40.61
N GLU A 20 17.37 39.65 41.02
CA GLU A 20 17.96 38.41 40.50
C GLU A 20 17.06 37.18 40.66
N GLU A 21 16.36 37.06 41.78
CA GLU A 21 15.43 35.95 42.03
C GLU A 21 14.29 35.90 41.01
N ARG A 22 13.70 37.07 40.69
CA ARG A 22 12.62 37.18 39.70
C ARG A 22 13.13 36.87 38.29
N ARG A 23 14.32 37.37 37.93
CA ARG A 23 14.98 37.07 36.66
C ARG A 23 15.23 35.57 36.50
N ARG A 24 15.81 34.91 37.52
CA ARG A 24 16.05 33.45 37.52
C ARG A 24 14.75 32.66 37.38
N ALA A 25 13.68 33.04 38.08
CA ALA A 25 12.39 32.37 37.98
C ALA A 25 11.73 32.53 36.60
N ARG A 26 11.84 33.71 35.95
CA ARG A 26 11.40 33.92 34.57
C ARG A 26 12.22 33.09 33.58
N LEU A 27 13.55 33.10 33.71
CA LEU A 27 14.45 32.35 32.84
C LEU A 27 14.17 30.84 32.91
N ASN A 28 14.02 30.29 34.11
CA ASN A 28 13.67 28.89 34.30
C ASN A 28 12.33 28.52 33.65
N ARG A 29 11.32 29.39 33.73
CA ARG A 29 10.03 29.18 33.03
C ARG A 29 10.21 29.22 31.52
N HIS A 30 10.95 30.20 31.02
CA HIS A 30 11.23 30.35 29.61
C HIS A 30 11.96 29.12 29.03
N ILE A 31 13.02 28.65 29.71
CA ILE A 31 13.76 27.43 29.34
C ILE A 31 12.84 26.22 29.32
N ARG A 32 12.00 26.03 30.35
CA ARG A 32 11.05 24.90 30.40
C ARG A 32 10.03 24.95 29.26
N THR A 33 9.48 26.12 28.96
CA THR A 33 8.54 26.28 27.84
C THR A 33 9.22 25.97 26.51
N ASN A 34 10.41 26.54 26.25
CA ASN A 34 11.16 26.28 25.02
C ASN A 34 11.56 24.80 24.89
N ALA A 35 11.97 24.16 25.98
CA ALA A 35 12.30 22.74 25.99
C ALA A 35 11.08 21.87 25.63
N ARG A 36 9.90 22.16 26.20
CA ARG A 36 8.66 21.45 25.87
C ARG A 36 8.23 21.65 24.42
N VAL A 37 8.39 22.87 23.89
CA VAL A 37 8.08 23.16 22.49
C VAL A 37 9.06 22.44 21.55
N ALA A 38 10.36 22.45 21.87
CA ALA A 38 11.38 21.76 21.09
C ALA A 38 11.17 20.23 21.09
N GLU A 39 10.84 19.65 22.24
CA GLU A 39 10.53 18.23 22.40
C GLU A 39 9.28 17.83 21.59
N ALA A 40 8.18 18.60 21.71
CA ALA A 40 6.96 18.34 20.95
C ALA A 40 7.17 18.45 19.43
N LEU A 41 7.99 19.41 18.99
CA LEU A 41 8.35 19.56 17.58
C LEU A 41 9.20 18.39 17.08
N ALA A 42 10.18 17.96 17.88
CA ALA A 42 11.01 16.79 17.55
C ALA A 42 10.18 15.51 17.45
N GLU A 43 9.26 15.27 18.39
CA GLU A 43 8.36 14.12 18.38
C GLU A 43 7.44 14.12 17.15
N LYS A 44 6.87 15.28 16.80
CA LYS A 44 6.05 15.42 15.59
C LYS A 44 6.87 15.12 14.34
N ASN A 45 8.04 15.75 14.19
CA ASN A 45 8.91 15.54 13.04
C ASN A 45 9.33 14.06 12.92
N GLN A 46 9.59 13.39 14.04
CA GLN A 46 9.94 11.97 14.05
C GLN A 46 8.76 11.10 13.58
N ARG A 47 7.54 11.37 14.05
CA ARG A 47 6.33 10.65 13.60
C ARG A 47 6.04 10.87 12.12
N ASP A 48 6.18 12.11 11.66
CA ASP A 48 5.96 12.47 10.26
C ASP A 48 7.00 11.78 9.36
N LEU A 49 8.27 11.76 9.77
CA LEU A 49 9.36 11.07 9.05
C LEU A 49 9.13 9.55 8.98
N GLN A 50 8.76 8.92 10.10
CA GLN A 50 8.44 7.48 10.13
C GLN A 50 7.27 7.14 9.21
N SER A 51 6.20 7.95 9.27
CA SER A 51 5.04 7.78 8.40
C SER A 51 5.41 7.94 6.93
N GLN A 52 6.27 8.90 6.59
CA GLN A 52 6.75 9.10 5.23
C GLN A 52 7.60 7.91 4.73
N GLN A 53 8.51 7.40 5.56
CA GLN A 53 9.32 6.23 5.22
C GLN A 53 8.45 4.99 4.96
N GLU A 54 7.47 4.71 5.84
CA GLU A 54 6.54 3.61 5.64
C GLU A 54 5.74 3.75 4.33
N GLN A 55 5.30 4.97 3.99
CA GLN A 55 4.57 5.23 2.76
C GLN A 55 5.45 5.07 1.52
N GLU A 56 6.69 5.55 1.56
CA GLU A 56 7.66 5.39 0.48
C GLU A 56 8.02 3.91 0.26
N GLU A 57 8.18 3.13 1.33
CA GLU A 57 8.40 1.68 1.21
C GLU A 57 7.20 0.96 0.58
N LYS A 58 5.97 1.29 1.01
CA LYS A 58 4.74 0.77 0.40
C LYS A 58 4.64 1.15 -1.07
N HIS A 59 4.98 2.39 -1.42
CA HIS A 59 4.95 2.87 -2.79
C HIS A 59 5.97 2.16 -3.67
N ARG A 60 7.23 2.08 -3.25
CA ARG A 60 8.29 1.36 -4.00
C ARG A 60 7.93 -0.10 -4.23
N LEU A 61 7.32 -0.73 -3.22
CA LEU A 61 6.85 -2.09 -3.32
C LEU A 61 5.69 -2.23 -4.32
N ALA A 62 4.70 -1.33 -4.24
CA ALA A 62 3.58 -1.30 -5.18
C ALA A 62 4.06 -1.12 -6.62
N GLU A 63 5.00 -0.20 -6.88
CA GLU A 63 5.57 0.01 -8.23
C GLU A 63 6.24 -1.23 -8.79
N THR A 64 7.00 -1.94 -7.95
CA THR A 64 7.67 -3.19 -8.34
C THR A 64 6.65 -4.26 -8.70
N LEU A 65 5.64 -4.46 -7.85
CA LEU A 65 4.57 -5.43 -8.09
C LEU A 65 3.75 -5.06 -9.33
N ASP A 66 3.41 -3.78 -9.50
CA ASP A 66 2.68 -3.30 -10.68
C ASP A 66 3.45 -3.56 -11.96
N ARG A 67 4.77 -3.31 -11.97
CA ARG A 67 5.62 -3.61 -13.12
C ARG A 67 5.60 -5.09 -13.45
N ASP A 68 5.76 -5.96 -12.44
CA ASP A 68 5.82 -7.40 -12.64
C ASP A 68 4.47 -7.95 -13.13
N ILE A 69 3.35 -7.46 -12.58
CA ILE A 69 1.98 -7.81 -13.00
C ILE A 69 1.69 -7.32 -14.41
N LYS A 70 2.08 -6.08 -14.75
CA LYS A 70 1.95 -5.53 -16.11
C LYS A 70 2.79 -6.31 -17.11
N SER A 71 4.04 -6.61 -16.77
CA SER A 71 4.91 -7.42 -17.62
C SER A 71 4.36 -8.82 -17.83
N TRP A 72 3.74 -9.40 -16.81
CA TRP A 72 3.03 -10.67 -16.94
C TRP A 72 1.83 -10.52 -17.89
N ALA A 73 0.96 -9.52 -17.66
CA ALA A 73 -0.26 -9.31 -18.43
C ALA A 73 -0.02 -8.87 -19.89
N ALA A 74 1.14 -8.28 -20.18
CA ALA A 74 1.51 -7.75 -21.48
C ALA A 74 1.30 -8.78 -22.62
N GLY A 75 0.48 -8.41 -23.61
CA GLY A 75 0.15 -9.24 -24.77
C GLY A 75 -0.88 -10.33 -24.51
N LYS A 76 -1.40 -10.44 -23.29
CA LYS A 76 -2.49 -11.36 -22.91
C LYS A 76 -3.67 -10.66 -22.23
N GLU A 77 -3.71 -9.33 -22.24
CA GLU A 77 -4.81 -8.54 -21.70
C GLU A 77 -6.13 -8.93 -22.38
N GLY A 78 -7.16 -9.18 -21.57
CA GLY A 78 -8.47 -9.62 -22.06
C GLY A 78 -8.51 -11.05 -22.62
N ASN A 79 -7.37 -11.76 -22.76
CA ASN A 79 -7.36 -13.17 -23.15
C ASN A 79 -7.38 -14.07 -21.91
N LEU A 80 -8.57 -14.51 -21.54
CA LEU A 80 -8.77 -15.29 -20.31
C LEU A 80 -7.95 -16.60 -20.30
N ARG A 81 -7.86 -17.32 -21.43
CA ARG A 81 -7.12 -18.59 -21.50
C ARG A 81 -5.62 -18.37 -21.28
N ALA A 82 -5.06 -17.34 -21.89
CA ALA A 82 -3.64 -16.99 -21.74
C ALA A 82 -3.32 -16.54 -20.29
N LEU A 83 -4.21 -15.76 -19.67
CA LEU A 83 -4.06 -15.36 -18.27
C LEU A 83 -4.12 -16.57 -17.32
N LEU A 84 -5.11 -17.46 -17.48
CA LEU A 84 -5.27 -18.63 -16.61
C LEU A 84 -4.13 -19.65 -16.72
N SER A 85 -3.63 -19.91 -17.93
CA SER A 85 -2.54 -20.87 -18.17
C SER A 85 -1.17 -20.41 -17.66
N SER A 86 -1.01 -19.10 -17.40
CA SER A 86 0.23 -18.50 -16.91
C SER A 86 0.10 -17.90 -15.51
N LEU A 87 -1.00 -18.15 -14.79
CA LEU A 87 -1.30 -17.54 -13.50
C LEU A 87 -0.24 -17.85 -12.42
N GLN A 88 0.39 -19.03 -12.48
CA GLN A 88 1.50 -19.42 -11.60
C GLN A 88 2.70 -18.49 -11.62
N GLN A 89 2.88 -17.68 -12.67
CA GLN A 89 4.02 -16.77 -12.82
C GLN A 89 3.87 -15.49 -11.98
N VAL A 90 2.64 -15.16 -11.56
CA VAL A 90 2.35 -13.92 -10.83
C VAL A 90 1.86 -14.17 -9.40
N LEU A 91 1.39 -15.39 -9.10
CA LEU A 91 0.97 -15.77 -7.76
C LEU A 91 2.15 -16.10 -6.86
N TRP A 92 1.94 -15.93 -5.55
CA TRP A 92 2.93 -16.26 -4.53
C TRP A 92 2.93 -17.77 -4.21
N PRO A 93 4.08 -18.36 -3.81
CA PRO A 93 4.21 -19.81 -3.61
C PRO A 93 3.20 -20.41 -2.61
N GLU A 94 2.89 -19.68 -1.53
CA GLU A 94 2.04 -20.17 -0.44
C GLU A 94 0.57 -20.36 -0.85
N CYS A 95 0.15 -19.77 -1.99
CA CYS A 95 -1.22 -19.95 -2.47
C CYS A 95 -1.48 -21.39 -2.96
N ASN A 96 -0.44 -22.17 -3.27
CA ASN A 96 -0.53 -23.54 -3.80
C ASN A 96 -1.36 -23.65 -5.10
N TRP A 97 -1.27 -22.65 -5.98
CA TRP A 97 -1.86 -22.72 -7.31
C TRP A 97 -1.14 -23.77 -8.16
N ARG A 98 -1.91 -24.62 -8.85
CA ARG A 98 -1.36 -25.61 -9.77
C ARG A 98 -1.43 -25.05 -11.20
N PRO A 99 -0.31 -25.05 -11.96
CA PRO A 99 -0.32 -24.65 -13.36
C PRO A 99 -1.37 -25.41 -14.17
N VAL A 100 -2.00 -24.72 -15.10
CA VAL A 100 -3.03 -25.28 -15.98
C VAL A 100 -2.52 -25.24 -17.41
N SER A 101 -2.55 -26.38 -18.10
CA SER A 101 -2.10 -26.43 -19.50
C SER A 101 -3.09 -25.67 -20.40
N PRO A 102 -2.63 -24.96 -21.45
CA PRO A 102 -3.52 -24.41 -22.47
C PRO A 102 -4.44 -25.47 -23.11
N THR A 103 -3.99 -26.74 -23.17
CA THR A 103 -4.81 -27.87 -23.65
C THR A 103 -6.02 -28.15 -22.75
N ASP A 104 -5.93 -27.84 -21.46
CA ASP A 104 -7.01 -28.02 -20.50
C ASP A 104 -7.98 -26.82 -20.48
N LEU A 105 -7.77 -25.85 -21.36
CA LEU A 105 -8.55 -24.61 -21.49
C LEU A 105 -9.19 -24.47 -22.87
N ILE A 106 -9.34 -25.57 -23.62
CA ILE A 106 -9.92 -25.53 -24.98
C ILE A 106 -11.42 -25.20 -24.90
N THR A 107 -12.18 -25.95 -24.10
CA THR A 107 -13.65 -25.82 -24.05
C THR A 107 -14.11 -24.73 -23.09
N SER A 108 -15.21 -24.05 -23.39
CA SER A 108 -15.70 -22.95 -22.56
C SER A 108 -16.06 -23.38 -21.13
N ASP A 109 -16.52 -24.62 -20.95
CA ASP A 109 -16.75 -25.22 -19.63
C ASP A 109 -15.47 -25.41 -18.81
N SER A 110 -14.39 -25.84 -19.46
CA SER A 110 -13.09 -25.99 -18.79
C SER A 110 -12.55 -24.64 -18.32
N VAL A 111 -12.63 -23.61 -19.18
CA VAL A 111 -12.26 -22.23 -18.87
C VAL A 111 -13.07 -21.70 -17.69
N LYS A 112 -14.40 -21.89 -17.69
CA LYS A 112 -15.29 -21.48 -16.60
C LYS A 112 -14.94 -22.15 -15.27
N LYS A 113 -14.61 -23.44 -15.27
CA LYS A 113 -14.19 -24.17 -14.07
C LYS A 113 -12.88 -23.62 -13.51
N VAL A 114 -11.88 -23.43 -14.38
CA VAL A 114 -10.56 -22.92 -13.97
C VAL A 114 -10.65 -21.46 -13.52
N TYR A 115 -11.42 -20.61 -14.20
CA TYR A 115 -11.67 -19.23 -13.78
C TYR A 115 -12.28 -19.16 -12.39
N LYS A 116 -13.36 -19.91 -12.13
CA LYS A 116 -13.99 -19.99 -10.80
C LYS A 116 -13.01 -20.45 -9.72
N LYS A 117 -12.11 -21.37 -10.06
CA LYS A 117 -11.05 -21.80 -9.15
C LYS A 117 -10.07 -20.65 -8.92
N ALA A 118 -9.57 -20.00 -9.97
CA ALA A 118 -8.61 -18.90 -9.88
C ALA A 118 -9.13 -17.76 -9.00
N THR A 119 -10.40 -17.36 -9.17
CA THR A 119 -10.98 -16.29 -8.35
C THR A 119 -10.96 -16.61 -6.86
N LEU A 120 -11.09 -17.87 -6.43
CA LEU A 120 -10.97 -18.24 -5.01
C LEU A 120 -9.56 -18.04 -4.43
N TYR A 121 -8.53 -18.05 -5.27
CA TYR A 121 -7.14 -17.84 -4.86
C TYR A 121 -6.79 -16.36 -4.76
N VAL A 122 -7.39 -15.52 -5.61
CA VAL A 122 -7.09 -14.08 -5.68
C VAL A 122 -8.22 -13.17 -5.17
N HIS A 123 -9.32 -13.72 -4.66
CA HIS A 123 -10.39 -12.89 -4.11
C HIS A 123 -9.91 -12.15 -2.85
N PRO A 124 -10.06 -10.81 -2.74
CA PRO A 124 -9.55 -10.03 -1.61
C PRO A 124 -9.99 -10.57 -0.25
N ASP A 125 -11.28 -10.91 -0.08
CA ASP A 125 -11.80 -11.53 1.15
C ASP A 125 -11.12 -12.86 1.51
N LYS A 126 -10.89 -13.74 0.51
CA LYS A 126 -10.28 -15.06 0.75
C LYS A 126 -8.79 -14.96 1.06
N VAL A 127 -8.11 -14.03 0.42
CA VAL A 127 -6.70 -13.71 0.68
C VAL A 127 -6.54 -13.08 2.06
N GLN A 128 -7.44 -12.19 2.45
CA GLN A 128 -7.50 -11.61 3.81
C GLN A 128 -7.74 -12.68 4.88
N GLN A 129 -8.69 -13.60 4.67
CA GLN A 129 -8.98 -14.71 5.60
C GLN A 129 -7.77 -15.63 5.84
N LYS A 130 -6.86 -15.74 4.86
CA LYS A 130 -5.66 -16.57 4.95
C LYS A 130 -4.45 -15.85 5.57
N GLY A 131 -4.64 -14.64 6.11
CA GLY A 131 -3.56 -13.89 6.76
C GLY A 131 -2.53 -13.32 5.79
N ALA A 132 -2.96 -12.98 4.57
CA ALA A 132 -2.06 -12.48 3.54
C ALA A 132 -1.34 -11.19 3.94
N ASN A 133 -0.08 -11.06 3.51
CA ASN A 133 0.71 -9.85 3.69
C ASN A 133 0.31 -8.76 2.67
N LEU A 134 0.90 -7.57 2.78
CA LEU A 134 0.58 -6.44 1.90
C LEU A 134 0.81 -6.75 0.41
N GLN A 135 1.91 -7.44 0.08
CA GLN A 135 2.25 -7.81 -1.30
C GLN A 135 1.21 -8.75 -1.90
N GLN A 136 0.84 -9.78 -1.15
CA GLN A 136 -0.13 -10.79 -1.58
C GLN A 136 -1.52 -10.17 -1.79
N LYS A 137 -1.95 -9.25 -0.92
CA LYS A 137 -3.20 -8.50 -1.13
C LYS A 137 -3.17 -7.66 -2.41
N TYR A 138 -2.05 -6.97 -2.65
CA TYR A 138 -1.86 -6.14 -3.83
C TYR A 138 -1.91 -6.97 -5.12
N ILE A 139 -1.14 -8.06 -5.17
CA ILE A 139 -1.15 -9.01 -6.30
C ILE A 139 -2.56 -9.55 -6.52
N ALA A 140 -3.22 -10.00 -5.46
CA ALA A 140 -4.56 -10.57 -5.53
C ALA A 140 -5.56 -9.60 -6.15
N GLU A 141 -5.59 -8.35 -5.69
CA GLU A 141 -6.47 -7.30 -6.20
C GLU A 141 -6.25 -7.06 -7.70
N LYS A 142 -5.01 -6.77 -8.11
CA LYS A 142 -4.69 -6.49 -9.52
C LYS A 142 -4.97 -7.67 -10.45
N VAL A 143 -4.59 -8.88 -10.03
CA VAL A 143 -4.82 -10.09 -10.81
C VAL A 143 -6.31 -10.42 -10.89
N PHE A 144 -7.07 -10.22 -9.81
CA PHE A 144 -8.53 -10.41 -9.80
C PHE A 144 -9.21 -9.50 -10.81
N ASP A 145 -8.83 -8.22 -10.86
CA ASP A 145 -9.40 -7.26 -11.82
C ASP A 145 -9.11 -7.65 -13.28
N LEU A 146 -7.86 -8.03 -13.60
CA LEU A 146 -7.48 -8.50 -14.93
C LEU A 146 -8.25 -9.76 -15.34
N LEU A 147 -8.41 -10.72 -14.43
CA LEU A 147 -9.19 -11.94 -14.69
C LEU A 147 -10.67 -11.63 -14.88
N LYS A 148 -11.24 -10.70 -14.11
CA LYS A 148 -12.64 -10.28 -14.21
C LYS A 148 -12.91 -9.60 -15.54
N GLU A 149 -12.02 -8.72 -15.98
CA GLU A 149 -12.13 -8.07 -17.30
C GLU A 149 -12.10 -9.10 -18.44
N ALA A 150 -11.12 -10.01 -18.41
CA ALA A 150 -11.01 -11.06 -19.41
C ALA A 150 -12.21 -12.03 -19.40
N TRP A 151 -12.75 -12.34 -18.22
CA TRP A 151 -13.97 -13.13 -18.07
C TRP A 151 -15.19 -12.45 -18.69
N ASN A 152 -15.34 -11.14 -18.50
CA ASN A 152 -16.44 -10.39 -19.09
C ASN A 152 -16.36 -10.42 -20.62
N LYS A 153 -15.16 -10.31 -21.19
CA LYS A 153 -14.95 -10.45 -22.64
C LYS A 153 -15.28 -11.86 -23.12
N PHE A 154 -14.67 -12.87 -22.50
CA PHE A 154 -14.91 -14.28 -22.80
C PHE A 154 -16.40 -14.65 -22.76
N SER A 155 -17.12 -14.21 -21.73
CA SER A 155 -18.55 -14.51 -21.57
C SER A 155 -19.41 -13.90 -22.66
N ARG A 156 -19.04 -12.73 -23.18
CA ARG A 156 -19.76 -12.08 -24.29
C ARG A 156 -19.54 -12.78 -25.63
N GLU A 157 -18.37 -13.38 -25.82
CA GLU A 157 -17.94 -13.97 -27.09
C GLU A 157 -18.34 -15.46 -27.21
N GLU A 158 -18.28 -16.23 -26.11
CA GLU A 158 -18.40 -17.70 -26.17
C GLU A 158 -19.56 -18.30 -25.35
N LEU A 159 -20.19 -17.54 -24.46
CA LEU A 159 -21.26 -18.04 -23.59
C LEU A 159 -22.64 -17.44 -23.92
N ARG A 160 -22.81 -16.93 -25.15
CA ARG A 160 -24.11 -16.48 -25.66
C ARG A 160 -25.03 -17.63 -25.98
#